data_AF-A0A9E2UL71-F1
#
_entry.id   AF-A0A9E2UL71-F1
#
_cell.length_a   1.000
_cell.length_b   1.000
_cell.length_c   1.000
_cell.angle_alpha   90.00
_cell.angle_beta   90.00
_cell.angle_gamma   90.00
#
_symmetry.space_group_name_H-M   'P 1'
#
loop_
_entity.id
_entity.type
_entity.pdbx_description
1 polymer ?
#
loop_
_entity_poly.entity_id
_entity_poly.type
_entity_poly.pdbx_seq_one_letter_code
_entity_poly.pdbx_strand_id
1 'polypeptide(L)'
;PQALKDYLSSDGFPEGVIGLTGAPAQVRAAADAYRAAYQKVGEGEAYTMNHSLTIYLMGPDGRFRSAIGHDLGPEKSARVIEQAMARG
;
A
#
# COMPACT_ATOMS: atom_id res chain seq x y z
N PRO A 1 -10.07 11.21 -6.39
CA PRO A 1 -9.52 12.35 -7.17
C PRO A 1 -9.14 11.91 -8.59
N GLN A 2 -9.11 12.81 -9.59
CA GLN A 2 -8.89 12.42 -10.99
C GLN A 2 -7.53 11.76 -11.22
N ALA A 3 -6.44 12.38 -10.76
CA ALA A 3 -5.08 11.84 -10.94
C ALA A 3 -4.91 10.41 -10.40
N LEU A 4 -5.52 10.09 -9.25
CA LEU A 4 -5.46 8.74 -8.69
C LEU A 4 -6.29 7.73 -9.51
N LYS A 5 -7.41 8.16 -10.10
CA LYS A 5 -8.21 7.33 -11.00
C LYS A 5 -7.45 7.03 -12.28
N ASP A 6 -6.85 8.06 -12.88
CA ASP A 6 -6.06 7.92 -14.11
C ASP A 6 -4.89 6.95 -13.89
N TYR A 7 -4.18 7.10 -12.77
CA TYR A 7 -3.08 6.20 -12.41
C TYR A 7 -3.53 4.74 -12.31
N LEU A 8 -4.66 4.47 -11.65
CA LEU A 8 -5.21 3.13 -11.47
C LEU A 8 -5.85 2.55 -12.74
N SER A 9 -6.16 3.37 -13.74
CA SER A 9 -6.66 2.90 -15.04
C SER A 9 -5.55 2.39 -15.98
N SER A 10 -4.28 2.45 -15.56
CA SER A 10 -3.17 1.91 -16.35
C SER A 10 -3.12 0.38 -16.29
N ASP A 11 -2.54 -0.24 -17.34
CA ASP A 11 -2.50 -1.70 -17.55
C ASP A 11 -1.77 -2.51 -16.46
N GLY A 12 -1.16 -1.86 -15.47
CA GLY A 12 -0.42 -2.49 -14.39
C GLY A 12 -1.24 -2.92 -13.17
N PHE A 13 -2.52 -2.53 -13.09
CA PHE A 13 -3.36 -2.77 -11.91
C PHE A 13 -4.42 -3.85 -12.18
N PRO A 14 -4.64 -4.80 -11.25
CA PRO A 14 -5.74 -5.74 -11.37
C PRO A 14 -7.11 -5.06 -11.21
N GLU A 15 -8.16 -5.74 -11.68
CA GLU A 15 -9.53 -5.28 -11.47
C GLU A 15 -9.84 -5.20 -9.96
N GLY A 16 -10.58 -4.16 -9.57
CA GLY A 16 -11.03 -3.98 -8.17
C GLY A 16 -10.02 -3.27 -7.25
N VAL A 17 -8.88 -2.78 -7.75
CA VAL A 17 -7.97 -1.95 -6.94
C VAL A 17 -8.66 -0.64 -6.54
N ILE A 18 -8.59 -0.31 -5.25
CA ILE A 18 -9.16 0.91 -4.69
C ILE A 18 -8.02 1.84 -4.26
N GLY A 19 -7.95 3.02 -4.87
CA GLY A 19 -7.06 4.10 -4.47
C GLY A 19 -7.66 4.96 -3.36
N LEU A 20 -6.94 5.12 -2.26
CA LEU A 20 -7.35 5.96 -1.14
C LEU A 20 -6.43 7.19 -1.03
N THR A 21 -7.02 8.33 -0.74
CA THR A 21 -6.31 9.59 -0.46
C THR A 21 -7.23 10.52 0.34
N GLY A 22 -6.71 11.64 0.84
CA GLY A 22 -7.47 12.57 1.66
C GLY A 22 -6.67 13.82 2.03
N ALA A 23 -7.17 14.57 3.01
CA ALA A 23 -6.44 15.70 3.58
C ALA A 23 -5.10 15.23 4.20
N PRO A 24 -4.06 16.08 4.27
CA PRO A 24 -2.76 15.70 4.81
C PRO A 24 -2.83 15.06 6.21
N ALA A 25 -3.73 15.54 7.08
CA ALA A 25 -3.94 14.98 8.41
C ALA A 25 -4.52 13.55 8.38
N GLN A 26 -5.39 13.24 7.42
CA GLN A 26 -5.97 11.90 7.26
C GLN A 26 -4.93 10.92 6.73
N VAL A 27 -4.11 11.34 5.74
CA VAL A 27 -3.00 10.53 5.22
C VAL A 27 -1.97 10.27 6.32
N ARG A 28 -1.63 11.30 7.11
CA ARG A 28 -0.72 11.17 8.24
C ARG A 28 -1.24 10.17 9.29
N ALA A 29 -2.52 10.26 9.66
CA ALA A 29 -3.13 9.35 10.62
C ALA A 29 -3.09 7.88 10.14
N ALA A 30 -3.34 7.64 8.84
CA ALA A 30 -3.21 6.32 8.26
C ALA A 30 -1.75 5.83 8.28
N ALA A 31 -0.80 6.66 7.89
CA ALA A 31 0.62 6.32 7.91
C ALA A 31 1.10 5.97 9.32
N ASP A 32 0.71 6.73 10.34
CA ASP A 32 1.04 6.46 11.74
C ASP A 32 0.45 5.12 12.22
N ALA A 33 -0.83 4.84 11.89
CA ALA A 33 -1.50 3.61 12.28
C ALA A 33 -0.82 2.35 11.72
N TYR A 34 -0.28 2.44 10.51
CA TYR A 34 0.44 1.36 9.84
C TYR A 34 1.96 1.45 10.01
N ARG A 35 2.48 2.46 10.73
CA ARG A 35 3.92 2.75 10.86
C ARG A 35 4.63 2.92 9.52
N ALA A 36 3.92 3.41 8.51
CA ALA A 36 4.47 3.71 7.20
C ALA A 36 5.23 5.04 7.24
N ALA A 37 6.47 5.03 6.76
CA ALA A 37 7.27 6.23 6.58
C ALA A 37 7.06 6.79 5.17
N TYR A 38 7.02 8.12 5.05
CA TYR A 38 7.04 8.81 3.78
C TYR A 38 7.74 10.16 3.93
N GLN A 39 8.50 10.58 2.92
CA GLN A 39 9.27 11.81 2.95
C GLN A 39 9.36 12.40 1.55
N LYS A 40 9.08 13.70 1.44
CA LYS A 40 9.32 14.48 0.21
C LYS A 40 10.82 14.57 -0.06
N VAL A 41 11.19 14.32 -1.30
CA VAL A 41 12.57 14.41 -1.80
C VAL A 41 12.59 15.34 -3.02
N GLY A 42 13.36 16.41 -2.93
CA GLY A 42 13.45 17.45 -3.96
C GLY A 42 12.66 18.72 -3.64
N GLU A 43 12.85 19.72 -4.50
CA GLU A 43 12.30 21.07 -4.39
C GLU A 43 11.49 21.44 -5.64
N GLY A 44 10.68 22.50 -5.55
CA GLY A 44 9.86 22.96 -6.67
C GLY A 44 8.58 22.13 -6.89
N GLU A 45 8.01 22.26 -8.08
CA GLU A 45 6.72 21.65 -8.45
C GLU A 45 6.83 20.15 -8.74
N ALA A 46 7.96 19.69 -9.28
CA ALA A 46 8.24 18.28 -9.52
C ALA A 46 9.17 17.73 -8.43
N TYR A 47 8.72 16.68 -7.74
CA TYR A 47 9.48 16.04 -6.66
C TYR A 47 9.12 14.56 -6.56
N THR A 48 9.93 13.81 -5.81
CA THR A 48 9.66 12.39 -5.51
C THR A 48 9.34 12.21 -4.04
N MET A 49 8.81 11.03 -3.69
CA MET A 49 8.51 10.66 -2.32
C MET A 49 9.25 9.37 -1.99
N ASN A 50 10.18 9.43 -1.04
CA ASN A 50 10.58 8.23 -0.33
C ASN A 50 9.36 7.71 0.44
N HIS A 51 9.15 6.40 0.44
CA HIS A 51 8.03 5.78 1.14
C HIS A 51 8.36 4.34 1.53
N SER A 52 7.69 3.82 2.56
CA SER A 52 7.74 2.40 2.91
C SER A 52 7.25 1.54 1.76
N LEU A 53 7.98 0.46 1.48
CA LEU A 53 7.67 -0.51 0.42
C LEU A 53 6.92 -1.74 0.95
N THR A 54 6.48 -1.71 2.20
CA THR A 54 5.80 -2.84 2.83
C THR A 54 4.36 -2.97 2.33
N ILE A 55 3.97 -4.17 1.91
CA ILE A 55 2.58 -4.52 1.63
C ILE A 55 1.99 -5.16 2.90
N TYR A 56 0.85 -4.65 3.36
CA TYR A 56 0.19 -5.12 4.58
C TYR A 56 -0.96 -6.05 4.24
N LEU A 57 -0.89 -7.31 4.68
CA LEU A 57 -2.00 -8.24 4.60
C LEU A 57 -2.90 -8.09 5.82
N MET A 58 -4.15 -7.68 5.57
CA MET A 58 -5.18 -7.51 6.58
C MET A 58 -6.21 -8.64 6.45
N GLY A 59 -6.65 -9.20 7.57
CA GLY A 59 -7.70 -10.21 7.61
C GLY A 59 -9.10 -9.58 7.44
N PRO A 60 -10.15 -10.40 7.21
CA PRO A 60 -11.54 -9.94 7.07
C PRO A 60 -12.10 -9.33 8.36
N ASP A 61 -11.45 -9.60 9.50
CA ASP A 61 -11.74 -8.98 10.80
C ASP A 61 -11.07 -7.61 10.98
N GLY A 62 -10.38 -7.11 9.95
CA GLY A 62 -9.67 -5.83 9.97
C GLY A 62 -8.35 -5.86 10.74
N ARG A 63 -7.86 -7.04 11.16
CA ARG A 63 -6.61 -7.16 11.91
C ARG A 63 -5.45 -7.56 11.01
N PHE A 64 -4.27 -7.03 11.31
CA PHE A 64 -3.04 -7.35 10.60
C PHE A 64 -2.72 -8.86 10.69
N ARG A 65 -2.31 -9.46 9.56
CA ARG A 65 -1.91 -10.86 9.46
C ARG A 65 -0.43 -11.02 9.15
N SER A 66 0.08 -10.29 8.16
CA SER A 66 1.49 -10.38 7.76
C SER A 66 1.94 -9.16 6.94
N ALA A 67 3.25 -8.93 6.92
CA ALA A 67 3.90 -8.03 5.99
C ALA A 67 4.45 -8.84 4.81
N ILE A 68 4.26 -8.34 3.60
CA ILE A 68 4.75 -8.94 2.36
C ILE A 68 5.80 -7.99 1.78
N GLY A 69 7.00 -8.53 1.51
CA GLY A 69 8.08 -7.78 0.87
C GLY A 69 7.76 -7.52 -0.60
N HIS A 70 8.04 -6.30 -1.07
CA HIS A 70 7.76 -5.87 -2.44
C HIS A 70 8.54 -6.66 -3.51
N ASP A 71 9.61 -7.35 -3.12
CA ASP A 71 10.55 -8.08 -3.96
C ASP A 71 10.35 -9.61 -3.93
N LEU A 72 9.37 -10.11 -3.16
CA LEU A 72 9.18 -11.55 -2.97
C LEU A 72 8.79 -12.30 -4.25
N GLY A 73 8.18 -11.61 -5.20
CA GLY A 73 7.58 -12.23 -6.39
C GLY A 73 6.24 -12.93 -6.09
N PRO A 74 5.48 -13.28 -7.14
CA PRO A 74 4.09 -13.72 -6.98
C PRO A 74 3.94 -15.06 -6.24
N GLU A 75 4.77 -16.06 -6.52
CA GLU A 75 4.62 -17.41 -5.93
C GLU A 75 4.89 -17.41 -4.42
N LYS A 76 5.94 -16.69 -3.99
CA LYS A 76 6.27 -16.57 -2.56
C LYS A 76 5.24 -15.71 -1.85
N SER A 77 4.77 -14.63 -2.49
CA SER A 77 3.72 -13.77 -1.94
C SER A 77 2.42 -14.55 -1.71
N ALA A 78 1.99 -15.33 -2.70
CA ALA A 78 0.81 -16.19 -2.59
C ALA A 78 0.92 -17.17 -1.41
N ARG A 79 2.07 -17.84 -1.27
CA ARG A 79 2.32 -18.74 -0.14
C ARG A 79 2.25 -18.05 1.21
N VAL A 80 2.79 -16.83 1.33
CA VAL A 80 2.68 -16.04 2.58
C VAL A 80 1.22 -15.71 2.88
N ILE A 81 0.45 -15.32 1.88
CA ILE A 81 -0.99 -15.02 2.04
C ILE A 81 -1.74 -16.26 2.51
N GLU A 82 -1.62 -17.40 1.81
CA GLU A 82 -2.31 -18.64 2.18
C GLU A 82 -1.98 -19.08 3.61
N GLN A 83 -0.70 -19.05 3.99
CA GLN A 83 -0.27 -19.44 5.34
C GLN A 83 -0.73 -18.47 6.42
N ALA A 84 -0.72 -17.17 6.15
CA ALA A 84 -1.15 -16.16 7.11
C ALA A 84 -2.67 -16.19 7.33
N MET A 85 -3.43 -16.45 6.26
CA MET A 85 -4.89 -16.53 6.32
C MET A 85 -5.39 -17.84 6.95
N ALA A 86 -4.67 -18.95 6.79
CA ALA A 86 -5.04 -20.23 7.42
C ALA A 86 -4.90 -20.24 8.95
N ARG A 87 -4.18 -19.28 9.53
CA ARG A 87 -3.86 -19.22 10.97
C ARG A 87 -4.79 -18.31 11.77
N GLY A 88 -5.81 -17.73 11.14
CA GLY A 88 -6.79 -16.83 11.77
C GLY A 88 -7.73 -16.25 10.75
#